data_AF-A0A3S5A7V5-F1
#
_entry.id   AF-A0A3S5A7V5-F1
#
_cell.length_a   1.000
_cell.length_b   1.000
_cell.length_c   1.000
_cell.angle_alpha   90.00
_cell.angle_beta   90.00
_cell.angle_gamma   90.00
#
_symmetry.space_group_name_H-M   'P 1'
#
loop_
_entity.id
_entity.type
_entity.pdbx_description
1 polymer ?
#
loop_
_entity_poly.entity_id
_entity_poly.type
_entity_poly.pdbx_seq_one_letter_code
_entity_poly.pdbx_strand_id
1 'polypeptide(L)'
;MHISEICLLLQAVLALAASWTSRPKEERTLTGTVIDSGDGVTHVIPVVDGYVVGSCIKHIPIAGRDITCFMQQLLRERETNIPPELSMETAKQIKER
;
A
#
# COMPACT_ATOMS: atom_id res chain seq x y z
N MET A 1 -18.69 7.86 -11.12
CA MET A 1 -17.81 7.80 -9.94
C MET A 1 -18.26 6.60 -9.12
N HIS A 2 -17.52 5.50 -9.17
CA HIS A 2 -17.86 4.30 -8.41
C HIS A 2 -17.49 4.52 -6.94
N ILE A 3 -18.22 3.88 -6.02
CA ILE A 3 -18.05 4.04 -4.56
C ILE A 3 -16.58 3.82 -4.13
N SER A 4 -15.88 2.90 -4.82
CA SER A 4 -14.45 2.63 -4.61
C SER A 4 -13.55 3.85 -4.89
N GLU A 5 -13.85 4.64 -5.91
CA GLU A 5 -13.05 5.82 -6.24
C GLU A 5 -13.18 6.90 -5.16
N ILE A 6 -14.38 7.11 -4.63
CA ILE A 6 -14.62 8.11 -3.56
C ILE A 6 -13.83 7.74 -2.30
N CYS A 7 -13.80 6.47 -1.92
CA CYS A 7 -13.03 6.00 -0.78
C CYS A 7 -11.53 6.23 -0.95
N LEU A 8 -10.98 5.96 -2.14
CA LEU A 8 -9.56 6.17 -2.42
C LEU A 8 -9.14 7.64 -2.30
N LEU A 9 -9.97 8.55 -2.83
CA LEU A 9 -9.69 10.00 -2.73
C LEU A 9 -9.72 10.47 -1.27
N LEU A 10 -10.70 10.02 -0.50
CA LEU A 10 -10.82 10.35 0.92
C LEU A 10 -9.64 9.83 1.73
N GLN A 11 -9.27 8.56 1.53
CA GLN A 11 -8.12 7.94 2.20
C GLN A 11 -6.83 8.69 1.93
N ALA A 12 -6.59 9.11 0.68
CA ALA A 12 -5.40 9.87 0.33
C ALA A 12 -5.31 11.21 1.07
N VAL A 13 -6.38 12.00 1.05
CA VAL A 13 -6.37 13.32 1.72
C VAL A 13 -6.22 13.16 3.23
N LEU A 14 -6.91 12.20 3.84
CA LEU A 14 -6.80 11.94 5.29
C LEU A 14 -5.42 11.42 5.69
N ALA A 15 -4.82 10.52 4.90
CA ALA A 15 -3.47 10.01 5.15
C ALA A 15 -2.43 11.14 5.08
N LEU A 16 -2.53 12.02 4.08
CA LEU A 16 -1.64 13.16 3.94
C LEU A 16 -1.82 14.15 5.10
N ALA A 17 -3.05 14.43 5.52
CA ALA A 17 -3.32 15.28 6.68
C ALA A 17 -2.80 14.65 7.98
N ALA A 18 -2.95 13.34 8.17
CA ALA A 18 -2.42 12.63 9.33
C ALA A 18 -0.89 12.73 9.43
N SER A 19 -0.19 12.79 8.30
CA SER A 19 1.28 12.98 8.27
C SER A 19 1.75 14.27 8.96
N TRP A 20 0.89 15.28 9.10
CA TRP A 20 1.21 16.53 9.81
C TRP A 20 1.56 16.36 11.29
N THR A 21 1.08 15.27 11.91
CA THR A 21 1.42 14.93 13.29
C THR A 21 2.92 14.70 13.47
N SER A 22 3.61 14.27 12.41
CA SER A 22 5.04 13.99 12.39
C SER A 22 5.89 15.16 11.88
N ARG A 23 5.29 16.23 11.35
CA ARG A 23 6.00 17.34 10.68
C ARG A 23 5.99 18.65 11.48
N PRO A 24 7.08 19.44 11.44
CA PRO A 24 7.11 20.79 12.00
C PRO A 24 6.06 21.67 11.31
N LYS A 25 5.61 22.71 12.03
CA LYS A 25 4.45 23.52 11.61
C LYS A 25 4.68 24.23 10.26
N GLU A 26 5.91 24.67 9.98
CA GLU A 26 6.29 25.27 8.68
C GLU A 26 6.23 24.31 7.48
N GLU A 27 6.26 22.99 7.70
CA GLU A 27 6.30 21.98 6.62
C GLU A 27 4.96 21.27 6.41
N ARG A 28 3.91 21.68 7.13
CA ARG A 28 2.57 21.11 6.98
C ARG A 28 1.94 21.61 5.70
N THR A 29 1.76 20.70 4.76
CA THR A 29 1.11 20.97 3.47
C THR A 29 0.17 19.83 3.11
N LEU A 30 -0.92 20.15 2.40
CA LEU A 30 -1.78 19.15 1.74
C LEU A 30 -1.34 18.89 0.29
N THR A 31 -0.12 19.29 -0.05
CA THR A 31 0.53 18.92 -1.31
C THR A 31 1.51 17.78 -1.08
N GLY A 32 1.32 16.69 -1.81
CA GLY A 32 2.13 15.48 -1.68
C GLY A 32 1.62 14.35 -2.57
N THR A 33 2.32 13.22 -2.56
CA THR A 33 1.85 11.99 -3.23
C THR A 33 1.64 10.92 -2.18
N VAL A 34 0.42 10.37 -2.15
CA VAL A 34 0.10 9.21 -1.31
C VAL A 34 0.35 7.95 -2.12
N ILE A 35 1.10 7.03 -1.54
CA ILE A 35 1.32 5.70 -2.09
C ILE A 35 0.70 4.72 -1.10
N ASP A 36 -0.43 4.15 -1.48
CA ASP A 36 -1.18 3.20 -0.65
C ASP A 36 -1.06 1.80 -1.24
N SER A 37 -0.43 0.88 -0.52
CA SER A 37 -0.22 -0.48 -0.97
C SER A 37 -1.14 -1.44 -0.23
N GLY A 38 -2.19 -1.90 -0.90
CA GLY A 38 -3.15 -2.87 -0.36
C GLY A 38 -2.71 -4.32 -0.53
N ASP A 39 -3.68 -5.25 -0.49
CA ASP A 39 -3.41 -6.67 -0.75
C ASP A 39 -3.22 -6.97 -2.24
N GLY A 40 -4.00 -6.34 -3.14
CA GLY A 40 -3.97 -6.66 -4.58
C GLY A 40 -3.52 -5.55 -5.52
N VAL A 41 -3.40 -4.31 -5.05
CA VAL A 41 -3.02 -3.16 -5.86
C VAL A 41 -2.30 -2.12 -5.01
N THR A 42 -1.30 -1.47 -5.59
CA THR A 42 -0.72 -0.23 -5.05
C THR A 42 -1.29 0.96 -5.82
N HIS A 43 -1.85 1.90 -5.08
CA HIS A 43 -2.39 3.16 -5.60
C HIS A 43 -1.37 4.28 -5.42
N VAL A 44 -1.16 5.06 -6.48
CA VAL A 44 -0.36 6.30 -6.42
C VAL A 44 -1.29 7.47 -6.68
N ILE A 45 -1.45 8.33 -5.67
CA ILE A 45 -2.49 9.36 -5.62
C ILE A 45 -1.81 10.71 -5.34
N PRO A 46 -1.60 11.55 -6.37
CA PRO A 46 -1.09 12.90 -6.18
C PRO A 46 -2.17 13.84 -5.65
N VAL A 47 -1.82 14.61 -4.62
CA VAL A 47 -2.66 15.61 -3.96
C VAL A 47 -1.95 16.97 -4.04
N VAL A 48 -2.67 18.01 -4.45
CA VAL A 48 -2.17 19.39 -4.51
C VAL A 48 -3.15 20.27 -3.76
N ASP A 49 -2.68 20.90 -2.69
CA ASP A 49 -3.45 21.77 -1.81
C ASP A 49 -4.79 21.15 -1.35
N GLY A 50 -4.77 19.84 -1.10
CA GLY A 50 -5.94 19.07 -0.66
C GLY A 50 -6.82 18.53 -1.79
N TYR A 51 -6.53 18.88 -3.05
CA TYR A 51 -7.24 18.37 -4.22
C TYR A 51 -6.49 17.20 -4.84
N VAL A 52 -7.20 16.11 -5.09
CA VAL A 52 -6.61 14.97 -5.81
C VAL A 52 -6.58 15.27 -7.31
N VAL A 53 -5.40 15.10 -7.91
CA VAL A 53 -5.24 15.23 -9.37
C VAL A 53 -5.62 13.91 -10.03
N GLY A 54 -6.93 13.73 -10.25
CA GLY A 54 -7.51 12.45 -10.71
C GLY A 54 -6.88 11.87 -11.98
N SER A 55 -6.53 12.72 -12.96
CA SER A 55 -5.86 12.30 -14.21
C SER A 55 -4.47 11.69 -14.00
N CYS A 56 -3.85 11.94 -12.85
CA CYS A 56 -2.51 11.47 -12.51
C CYS A 56 -2.53 10.25 -11.58
N ILE A 57 -3.70 9.73 -11.18
CA ILE A 57 -3.80 8.52 -10.38
C ILE A 57 -3.25 7.34 -11.17
N LYS A 58 -2.40 6.52 -10.53
CA LYS A 58 -1.88 5.28 -11.10
C LYS A 58 -2.24 4.08 -10.23
N HIS A 59 -2.51 2.97 -10.90
CA HIS A 59 -2.77 1.68 -10.29
C HIS A 59 -1.66 0.74 -10.73
N ILE A 60 -0.92 0.22 -9.76
CA ILE A 60 0.15 -0.75 -9.99
C ILE A 60 -0.40 -2.12 -9.53
N PRO A 61 -0.56 -3.11 -10.43
CA PRO A 61 -1.12 -4.42 -10.09
C PRO A 61 -0.06 -5.32 -9.44
N ILE A 62 0.64 -4.80 -8.43
CA ILE A 62 1.62 -5.50 -7.59
C ILE A 62 1.42 -4.96 -6.19
N ALA A 63 1.22 -5.83 -5.20
CA ALA A 63 0.95 -5.41 -3.83
C ALA A 63 1.27 -6.51 -2.81
N GLY A 64 0.65 -6.47 -1.63
CA GLY A 64 0.95 -7.36 -0.51
C GLY A 64 0.83 -8.85 -0.86
N ARG A 65 -0.16 -9.23 -1.67
CA ARG A 65 -0.37 -10.61 -2.12
C ARG A 65 0.79 -11.12 -2.96
N ASP A 66 1.23 -10.32 -3.93
CA ASP A 66 2.34 -10.69 -4.83
C ASP A 66 3.63 -10.90 -4.03
N ILE A 67 3.90 -10.01 -3.07
CA ILE A 67 5.03 -10.15 -2.14
C ILE A 67 4.90 -11.43 -1.33
N THR A 68 3.71 -11.72 -0.81
CA THR A 68 3.48 -12.92 0.00
C THR A 68 3.67 -14.20 -0.83
N CYS A 69 3.16 -14.23 -2.06
CA CYS A 69 3.37 -15.35 -2.98
C CYS A 69 4.83 -15.54 -3.37
N PHE A 70 5.56 -14.44 -3.61
CA PHE A 70 6.99 -14.48 -3.87
C PHE A 70 7.78 -15.05 -2.68
N MET A 71 7.50 -14.61 -1.45
CA MET A 71 8.13 -15.19 -0.26
C MET A 71 7.80 -16.66 -0.09
N GLN A 72 6.55 -17.06 -0.36
CA GLN A 72 6.16 -18.46 -0.33
C GLN A 72 6.99 -19.32 -1.30
N GLN A 73 7.22 -18.82 -2.52
CA GLN A 73 8.05 -19.51 -3.52
C GLN A 73 9.50 -19.64 -3.03
N LEU A 74 10.10 -18.55 -2.53
CA LEU A 74 11.47 -18.58 -1.99
C LEU A 74 11.63 -19.56 -0.83
N LEU A 75 10.65 -19.62 0.08
CA LEU A 75 10.67 -20.57 1.20
C LEU A 75 10.57 -22.01 0.71
N ARG A 76 9.72 -22.29 -0.29
CA ARG A 76 9.62 -23.65 -0.87
C ARG A 76 10.90 -24.10 -1.55
N GLU A 77 11.64 -23.18 -2.16
CA GLU A 77 12.91 -23.48 -2.84
C GLU A 77 14.07 -23.70 -1.86
N ARG A 78 14.08 -23.01 -0.72
CA ARG A 78 15.24 -22.97 0.19
C ARG A 78 15.04 -23.75 1.49
N GLU A 79 13.80 -23.91 1.94
CA GLU A 79 13.45 -24.53 3.21
C GLU A 79 12.60 -25.78 2.98
N THR A 80 13.20 -26.96 3.16
CA THR A 80 12.50 -28.25 2.96
C THR A 80 11.64 -28.67 4.17
N ASN A 81 11.77 -27.96 5.29
CA ASN A 81 11.16 -28.34 6.57
C ASN A 81 9.79 -27.69 6.82
N ILE A 82 9.32 -26.82 5.92
CA ILE A 82 8.02 -26.15 6.08
C ILE A 82 6.93 -27.04 5.46
N PRO A 83 5.96 -27.52 6.25
CA PRO A 83 4.85 -28.29 5.71
C PRO A 83 4.06 -27.48 4.66
N PRO A 84 3.61 -28.09 3.54
CA PRO A 84 2.88 -27.38 2.49
C PRO A 84 1.65 -26.61 2.99
N GLU A 85 0.96 -27.14 3.99
CA GLU A 85 -0.21 -26.54 4.64
C GLU A 85 0.12 -25.26 5.42
N LEU A 86 1.35 -25.11 5.92
CA LEU A 86 1.81 -23.93 6.66
C LEU A 86 2.52 -22.91 5.74
N SER A 87 2.93 -23.34 4.55
CA SER A 87 3.73 -22.54 3.61
C SER A 87 3.20 -21.11 3.39
N MET A 88 1.88 -20.94 3.22
CA MET A 88 1.27 -19.63 2.98
C MET A 88 1.25 -18.76 4.24
N GLU A 89 0.94 -19.35 5.39
CA GLU A 89 0.86 -18.66 6.67
C GLU A 89 2.26 -18.22 7.12
N THR A 90 3.24 -19.12 7.03
CA THR A 90 4.64 -18.80 7.32
C THR A 90 5.16 -17.67 6.42
N ALA A 91 4.82 -17.67 5.12
CA ALA A 91 5.21 -16.58 4.22
C ALA A 91 4.57 -15.23 4.61
N LYS A 92 3.30 -15.21 5.04
CA LYS A 92 2.64 -13.99 5.57
C LYS A 92 3.33 -13.50 6.83
N GLN A 93 3.58 -14.39 7.78
CA GLN A 93 4.23 -14.06 9.04
C GLN A 93 5.64 -13.50 8.84
N ILE A 94 6.41 -14.08 7.91
CA ILE A 94 7.75 -13.57 7.59
C ILE A 94 7.69 -12.20 6.91
N LYS A 95 6.72 -11.99 6.01
CA LYS A 95 6.53 -10.69 5.34
C LYS A 95 6.13 -9.57 6.32
N GLU A 96 5.31 -9.88 7.32
CA GLU A 96 4.71 -8.88 8.24
C GLU A 96 5.50 -8.69 9.54
N ARG A 97 6.61 -9.42 9.68
CA ARG A 97 7.54 -9.31 10.81
C ARG A 97 8.65 -8.32 10.52
#